data_AF-A0A8K0MF37-F1
#
_entry.id   AF-A0A8K0MF37-F1
#
_cell.length_a   1.000
_cell.length_b   1.000
_cell.length_c   1.000
_cell.angle_alpha   90.00
_cell.angle_beta   90.00
_cell.angle_gamma   90.00
#
_symmetry.space_group_name_H-M   'P 1'
#
loop_
_entity.id
_entity.type
_entity.pdbx_description
1 polymer ?
#
loop_
_entity_poly.entity_id
_entity_poly.type
_entity_poly.pdbx_seq_one_letter_code
_entity_poly.pdbx_strand_id
1 'polypeptide(L)'
;MLSFGAPQLVILTTLGLFLARHSLLSLRALLSPIPGPLLAKLTVWYLRYYELRGERELFIERLHKKYGDIVYVAPTEVAVRSANGLRDVFSANKLDKPDIILLEQWGVTNVASTRDAALHMARRKIVAPVYTAPAIASPPRQKVFKQLVEGLRRQMDLEASKHDRVVDIYPLLRWLAADIMSHIIFGNNEALNSLENRSQQKMLSFTLPPIEKRASELPVILMGWYPMLRGMGDGESDLQDLTLKIYNSQLEKPAEHDVPTHMDLLMKKYRENGLSAAIPKPIYIASDSIDHFTAGCFTSADTSSWLIWEMGLPHNRDQQLMLRQELLDAGIGPGVEAELSVVNKLPFLDAALKETLRAHPPVPFSQTRQIKPNQDVRVLGHKIHPGVKVGAQFYSVHRHPDVFPNAEKWDPSRWEGSHNTPEYRDRSRHFGAFGTGQRIYIRMHIAWAEVRLVAAAVFSNYDVKLPPTWFDEKGQLLPTKQRQHLFLFHHEQPVIFTKLRSADRGAVNSRTYVPGRKMPCACGYFLMVSK
;
A
#
# COMPACT_ATOMS: atom_id res chain seq x y z
N MET A 1 -54.74 -18.84 -11.46
CA MET A 1 -53.46 -18.92 -12.20
C MET A 1 -52.81 -17.54 -12.15
N LEU A 2 -51.71 -17.38 -11.42
CA LEU A 2 -50.97 -16.12 -11.40
C LEU A 2 -50.27 -15.97 -12.75
N SER A 3 -50.82 -15.11 -13.63
CA SER A 3 -50.18 -14.77 -14.91
C SER A 3 -49.05 -13.80 -14.61
N PHE A 4 -47.81 -14.30 -14.62
CA PHE A 4 -46.64 -13.45 -14.46
C PHE A 4 -46.39 -12.71 -15.78
N GLY A 5 -46.30 -11.38 -15.74
CA GLY A 5 -45.87 -10.59 -16.90
C GLY A 5 -44.42 -10.94 -17.28
N ALA A 6 -44.04 -10.72 -18.54
CA ALA A 6 -42.66 -10.96 -19.02
C ALA A 6 -41.55 -10.38 -18.11
N PRO A 7 -41.69 -9.17 -17.51
CA PRO A 7 -40.69 -8.64 -16.56
C PRO A 7 -40.57 -9.46 -15.27
N GLN A 8 -41.67 -10.00 -14.76
CA GLN A 8 -41.69 -10.80 -13.53
C GLN A 8 -41.03 -12.16 -13.77
N LEU A 9 -41.26 -12.77 -14.94
CA LEU A 9 -40.56 -13.98 -15.38
C LEU A 9 -39.06 -13.77 -15.52
N VAL A 10 -38.61 -12.64 -16.08
CA VAL A 10 -37.18 -12.31 -16.17
C VAL A 10 -36.55 -12.18 -14.78
N ILE A 11 -37.19 -11.46 -13.85
CA ILE A 11 -36.71 -11.28 -12.47
C ILE A 11 -36.62 -12.62 -11.73
N LEU A 12 -37.68 -13.44 -11.79
CA LEU A 12 -37.69 -14.74 -11.12
C LEU A 12 -36.65 -15.69 -11.71
N THR A 13 -36.44 -15.65 -13.03
CA THR A 13 -35.42 -16.46 -13.71
C THR A 13 -34.02 -16.01 -13.32
N THR A 14 -33.74 -14.70 -13.29
CA THR A 14 -32.42 -14.18 -12.85
C THR A 14 -32.15 -14.49 -11.39
N LEU A 15 -33.14 -14.31 -10.51
CA LEU A 15 -33.03 -14.66 -9.10
C LEU A 15 -32.81 -16.17 -8.91
N GLY A 16 -33.54 -17.01 -9.64
CA GLY A 16 -33.38 -18.46 -9.63
C GLY A 16 -31.98 -18.89 -10.05
N LEU A 17 -31.46 -18.35 -11.17
CA LEU A 17 -30.09 -18.61 -11.63
C LEU A 17 -29.03 -18.14 -10.63
N PHE A 18 -29.26 -16.98 -10.01
CA PHE A 18 -28.38 -16.43 -8.97
C PHE A 18 -28.32 -17.36 -7.75
N LEU A 19 -29.47 -17.80 -7.23
CA LEU A 19 -29.58 -18.71 -6.09
C LEU A 19 -28.98 -20.09 -6.42
N ALA A 20 -29.25 -20.63 -7.60
CA ALA A 20 -28.69 -21.90 -8.06
C ALA A 20 -27.15 -21.83 -8.12
N ARG A 21 -26.60 -20.76 -8.67
CA ARG A 21 -25.14 -20.53 -8.71
C ARG A 21 -24.54 -20.46 -7.31
N HIS A 22 -25.16 -19.72 -6.38
CA HIS A 22 -24.66 -19.58 -5.01
C HIS A 22 -24.75 -20.89 -4.24
N SER A 23 -25.85 -21.64 -4.41
CA SER A 23 -26.04 -22.96 -3.80
C SER A 23 -25.00 -23.96 -4.31
N LEU A 24 -24.71 -23.95 -5.62
CA LEU A 24 -23.69 -24.79 -6.23
C LEU A 24 -22.27 -24.47 -5.70
N LEU A 25 -21.91 -23.20 -5.58
CA LEU A 25 -20.61 -22.80 -5.03
C LEU A 25 -20.48 -23.18 -3.55
N SER A 26 -21.56 -23.05 -2.78
CA SER A 26 -21.60 -23.47 -1.37
C SER A 26 -21.48 -24.98 -1.22
N LEU A 27 -22.20 -25.76 -2.04
CA LEU A 27 -22.09 -27.22 -2.08
C LEU A 27 -20.65 -27.64 -2.44
N ARG A 28 -20.03 -27.00 -3.43
CA ARG A 28 -18.63 -27.25 -3.80
C ARG A 28 -17.67 -26.93 -2.65
N ALA A 29 -17.89 -25.84 -1.91
CA ALA A 29 -17.06 -25.46 -0.78
C ALA A 29 -17.21 -26.45 0.40
N LEU A 30 -18.43 -26.93 0.67
CA LEU A 30 -18.71 -27.96 1.68
C LEU A 30 -18.02 -29.30 1.36
N LEU A 31 -18.09 -29.74 0.11
CA LEU A 31 -17.49 -30.98 -0.36
C LEU A 31 -15.97 -30.88 -0.57
N SER A 32 -15.41 -29.66 -0.54
CA SER A 32 -13.98 -29.44 -0.75
C SER A 32 -13.16 -29.84 0.48
N PRO A 33 -11.99 -30.49 0.28
CA PRO A 33 -11.07 -30.83 1.36
C PRO A 33 -10.37 -29.61 1.98
N ILE A 34 -10.47 -28.43 1.38
CA ILE A 34 -9.90 -27.20 1.95
C ILE A 34 -10.63 -26.87 3.25
N PRO A 35 -9.92 -26.60 4.36
CA PRO A 35 -10.54 -26.31 5.64
C PRO A 35 -11.21 -24.93 5.66
N GLY A 36 -12.08 -24.70 6.63
CA GLY A 36 -12.71 -23.41 6.87
C GLY A 36 -13.97 -23.55 7.73
N PRO A 37 -14.41 -22.48 8.40
CA PRO A 37 -15.66 -22.49 9.16
C PRO A 37 -16.85 -22.90 8.29
N LEU A 38 -17.81 -23.62 8.87
CA LEU A 38 -19.02 -24.03 8.15
C LEU A 38 -19.75 -22.83 7.54
N LEU A 39 -19.90 -21.74 8.31
CA LEU A 39 -20.52 -20.49 7.82
C LEU A 39 -19.75 -19.87 6.65
N ALA A 40 -18.41 -19.93 6.67
CA ALA A 40 -17.57 -19.44 5.56
C ALA A 40 -17.77 -20.27 4.28
N LYS A 41 -18.07 -21.56 4.41
CA LYS A 41 -18.36 -22.45 3.28
C LYS A 41 -19.81 -22.35 2.78
N LEU A 42 -20.74 -21.92 3.63
CA LEU A 42 -22.17 -21.82 3.33
C LEU A 42 -22.60 -20.47 2.77
N THR A 43 -22.01 -19.37 3.24
CA THR A 43 -22.52 -18.03 2.91
C THR A 43 -21.42 -16.98 2.82
N VAL A 44 -21.52 -16.13 1.80
CA VAL A 44 -20.64 -14.95 1.65
C VAL A 44 -20.84 -13.94 2.77
N TRP A 45 -21.99 -13.97 3.44
CA TRP A 45 -22.36 -13.04 4.50
C TRP A 45 -21.48 -13.16 5.74
N TYR A 46 -20.85 -14.31 5.95
CA TYR A 46 -19.96 -14.52 7.08
C TYR A 46 -18.70 -13.64 6.97
N LEU A 47 -18.06 -13.63 5.79
CA LEU A 47 -16.95 -12.71 5.52
C LEU A 47 -17.42 -11.26 5.49
N ARG A 48 -18.57 -11.03 4.84
CA ARG A 48 -19.16 -9.70 4.70
C ARG A 48 -19.40 -9.05 6.06
N TYR A 49 -19.89 -9.78 7.05
CA TYR A 49 -20.08 -9.28 8.41
C TYR A 49 -18.82 -8.66 9.02
N TYR A 50 -17.65 -9.30 8.86
CA TYR A 50 -16.38 -8.76 9.37
C TYR A 50 -15.85 -7.60 8.52
N GLU A 51 -16.13 -7.59 7.21
CA GLU A 51 -15.84 -6.43 6.35
C GLU A 51 -16.62 -5.20 6.82
N LEU A 52 -17.90 -5.35 7.14
CA LEU A 52 -18.76 -4.27 7.65
C LEU A 52 -18.29 -3.69 8.98
N ARG A 53 -17.46 -4.44 9.73
CA ARG A 53 -16.87 -4.01 10.99
C ARG A 53 -15.45 -3.46 10.83
N GLY A 54 -14.91 -3.44 9.61
CA GLY A 54 -13.50 -3.11 9.38
C GLY A 54 -12.52 -4.13 9.98
N GLU A 55 -12.97 -5.36 10.23
CA GLU A 55 -12.19 -6.42 10.89
C GLU A 55 -11.80 -7.56 9.93
N ARG A 56 -11.94 -7.36 8.61
CA ARG A 56 -11.69 -8.41 7.60
C ARG A 56 -10.31 -9.04 7.78
N GLU A 57 -9.27 -8.21 7.92
CA GLU A 57 -7.88 -8.66 7.99
C GLU A 57 -7.62 -9.50 9.23
N LEU A 58 -8.11 -9.02 10.38
CA LEU A 58 -8.02 -9.70 11.66
C LEU A 58 -8.78 -11.02 11.64
N PHE A 59 -9.96 -11.04 11.00
CA PHE A 59 -10.77 -12.24 10.86
C PHE A 59 -10.08 -13.30 10.01
N ILE A 60 -9.57 -12.93 8.83
CA ILE A 60 -8.84 -13.85 7.95
C ILE A 60 -7.57 -14.36 8.66
N GLU A 61 -6.88 -13.51 9.41
CA GLU A 61 -5.72 -13.94 10.20
C GLU A 61 -6.09 -14.96 11.29
N ARG A 62 -7.19 -14.75 12.02
CA ARG A 62 -7.71 -15.75 12.98
C ARG A 62 -8.01 -17.08 12.30
N LEU A 63 -8.55 -17.06 11.08
CA LEU A 63 -8.81 -18.27 10.32
C LEU A 63 -7.51 -18.99 9.94
N HIS A 64 -6.50 -18.26 9.46
CA HIS A 64 -5.19 -18.86 9.15
C HIS A 64 -4.49 -19.43 10.39
N LYS A 65 -4.57 -18.75 11.54
CA LYS A 65 -4.07 -19.29 12.82
C LYS A 65 -4.74 -20.61 13.20
N LYS A 66 -6.02 -20.80 12.85
CA LYS A 66 -6.79 -22.02 13.19
C LYS A 66 -6.68 -23.14 12.14
N TYR A 67 -6.69 -22.81 10.86
CA TYR A 67 -6.85 -23.78 9.76
C TYR A 67 -5.59 -23.96 8.92
N GLY A 68 -4.54 -23.16 9.14
CA GLY A 68 -3.27 -23.25 8.41
C GLY A 68 -3.23 -22.38 7.16
N ASP A 69 -2.46 -22.81 6.15
CA ASP A 69 -2.02 -21.93 5.07
C ASP A 69 -3.01 -21.71 3.93
N ILE A 70 -4.10 -22.47 3.92
CA ILE A 70 -5.19 -22.33 2.96
C ILE A 70 -6.52 -22.50 3.68
N VAL A 71 -7.45 -21.58 3.45
CA VAL A 71 -8.74 -21.59 4.15
C VAL A 71 -9.85 -20.98 3.32
N TYR A 72 -11.04 -21.57 3.36
CA TYR A 72 -12.26 -20.93 2.86
C TYR A 72 -12.66 -19.77 3.76
N VAL A 73 -12.75 -18.58 3.17
CA VAL A 73 -13.24 -17.36 3.85
C VAL A 73 -14.65 -17.00 3.41
N ALA A 74 -15.06 -17.41 2.20
CA ALA A 74 -16.43 -17.35 1.69
C ALA A 74 -16.64 -18.51 0.68
N PRO A 75 -17.88 -18.88 0.31
CA PRO A 75 -18.11 -19.95 -0.69
C PRO A 75 -17.46 -19.64 -2.05
N THR A 76 -17.22 -18.35 -2.30
CA THR A 76 -16.64 -17.81 -3.53
C THR A 76 -15.18 -17.38 -3.36
N GLU A 77 -14.55 -17.64 -2.20
CA GLU A 77 -13.21 -17.12 -1.91
C GLU A 77 -12.39 -18.00 -0.97
N VAL A 78 -11.16 -18.27 -1.40
CA VAL A 78 -10.13 -18.99 -0.65
C VAL A 78 -8.95 -18.07 -0.39
N ALA A 79 -8.51 -18.02 0.86
CA ALA A 79 -7.33 -17.26 1.29
C ALA A 79 -6.13 -18.19 1.44
N VAL A 80 -4.94 -17.71 1.04
CA VAL A 80 -3.65 -18.37 1.27
C VAL A 80 -2.65 -17.43 1.93
N ARG A 81 -1.70 -17.97 2.70
CA ARG A 81 -0.66 -17.16 3.36
C ARG A 81 0.80 -17.64 3.22
N SER A 82 1.06 -18.80 2.62
CA SER A 82 2.43 -19.33 2.48
C SER A 82 3.10 -18.91 1.17
N ALA A 83 4.43 -18.92 1.14
CA ALA A 83 5.22 -18.60 -0.07
C ALA A 83 4.87 -19.50 -1.27
N ASN A 84 4.60 -20.79 -1.04
CA ASN A 84 4.14 -21.68 -2.10
C ASN A 84 2.75 -21.29 -2.60
N GLY A 85 1.84 -20.87 -1.71
CA GLY A 85 0.52 -20.39 -2.07
C GLY A 85 0.60 -19.09 -2.88
N LEU A 86 1.47 -18.15 -2.47
CA LEU A 86 1.77 -16.95 -3.24
C LEU A 86 2.25 -17.29 -4.64
N ARG A 87 3.21 -18.22 -4.75
CA ARG A 87 3.69 -18.69 -6.04
C ARG A 87 2.55 -19.28 -6.87
N ASP A 88 1.77 -20.21 -6.33
CA ASP A 88 0.70 -20.88 -7.08
C ASP A 88 -0.39 -19.91 -7.57
N VAL A 89 -0.71 -18.87 -6.79
CA VAL A 89 -1.75 -17.88 -7.10
C VAL A 89 -1.26 -16.78 -8.05
N PHE A 90 -0.03 -16.30 -7.88
CA PHE A 90 0.47 -15.11 -8.57
C PHE A 90 1.50 -15.41 -9.68
N SER A 91 1.97 -16.66 -9.79
CA SER A 91 2.88 -17.07 -10.86
C SER A 91 2.11 -17.38 -12.15
N ALA A 92 2.65 -16.91 -13.27
CA ALA A 92 2.16 -17.12 -14.64
C ALA A 92 0.75 -16.56 -14.93
N ASN A 93 0.46 -16.33 -16.22
CA ASN A 93 -0.77 -15.74 -16.77
C ASN A 93 -2.03 -16.63 -16.66
N LYS A 94 -2.10 -17.48 -15.64
CA LYS A 94 -3.18 -18.44 -15.51
C LYS A 94 -4.46 -17.79 -15.03
N LEU A 95 -4.36 -16.83 -14.10
CA LEU A 95 -5.53 -16.25 -13.43
C LEU A 95 -5.71 -14.77 -13.76
N ASP A 96 -6.97 -14.35 -13.88
CA ASP A 96 -7.33 -12.95 -14.10
C ASP A 96 -7.50 -12.20 -12.77
N LYS A 97 -7.52 -10.87 -12.83
CA LYS A 97 -8.02 -10.08 -11.69
C LYS A 97 -9.56 -10.20 -11.66
N PRO A 98 -10.19 -10.24 -10.47
CA PRO A 98 -11.64 -10.01 -10.39
C PRO A 98 -12.01 -8.63 -10.94
N ASP A 99 -13.32 -8.40 -11.10
CA ASP A 99 -13.80 -7.07 -11.45
C ASP A 99 -13.50 -6.05 -10.36
N ILE A 100 -13.00 -4.88 -10.76
CA ILE A 100 -12.74 -3.78 -9.85
C ILE A 100 -13.14 -2.47 -10.54
N ILE A 101 -14.44 -2.37 -10.86
CA ILE A 101 -15.07 -1.18 -11.44
C ILE A 101 -14.82 0.10 -10.63
N LEU A 102 -14.53 -0.03 -9.33
CA LEU A 102 -14.24 1.09 -8.43
C LEU A 102 -12.99 1.88 -8.84
N LEU A 103 -12.04 1.22 -9.52
CA LEU A 103 -10.82 1.87 -9.99
C LEU A 103 -10.96 2.48 -11.38
N GLU A 104 -12.11 2.30 -12.05
CA GLU A 104 -12.35 2.89 -13.37
C GLU A 104 -12.65 4.38 -13.27
N GLN A 105 -12.08 5.16 -14.18
CA GLN A 105 -12.32 6.59 -14.30
C GLN A 105 -12.98 6.85 -15.66
N TRP A 106 -14.05 7.66 -15.65
CA TRP A 106 -14.89 7.94 -16.82
C TRP A 106 -15.42 6.68 -17.54
N GLY A 107 -15.70 5.60 -16.79
CA GLY A 107 -16.19 4.33 -17.34
C GLY A 107 -15.20 3.60 -18.25
N VAL A 108 -13.90 3.88 -18.09
CA VAL A 108 -12.82 3.21 -18.84
C VAL A 108 -11.89 2.48 -17.89
N THR A 109 -11.55 1.24 -18.25
CA THR A 109 -10.54 0.44 -17.54
C THR A 109 -9.13 0.99 -17.77
N ASN A 110 -8.40 1.28 -16.70
CA ASN A 110 -6.97 1.59 -16.66
C ASN A 110 -6.11 0.35 -16.37
N VAL A 111 -4.78 0.49 -16.28
CA VAL A 111 -3.86 -0.61 -15.93
C VAL A 111 -4.31 -1.35 -14.67
N ALA A 112 -4.67 -0.63 -13.59
CA ALA A 112 -5.02 -1.25 -12.32
C ALA A 112 -6.31 -2.09 -12.37
N SER A 113 -7.33 -1.62 -13.09
CA SER A 113 -8.64 -2.29 -13.26
C SER A 113 -8.66 -3.33 -14.40
N THR A 114 -7.63 -3.37 -15.26
CA THR A 114 -7.56 -4.31 -16.39
C THR A 114 -7.58 -5.77 -15.92
N ARG A 115 -8.64 -6.50 -16.26
CA ARG A 115 -8.85 -7.89 -15.82
C ARG A 115 -7.99 -8.90 -16.57
N ASP A 116 -7.96 -8.83 -17.90
CA ASP A 116 -7.19 -9.74 -18.74
C ASP A 116 -5.69 -9.54 -18.55
N ALA A 117 -4.96 -10.65 -18.40
CA ALA A 117 -3.53 -10.62 -18.11
C ALA A 117 -2.67 -10.12 -19.28
N ALA A 118 -3.02 -10.47 -20.52
CA ALA A 118 -2.26 -10.08 -21.70
C ALA A 118 -2.44 -8.57 -21.99
N LEU A 119 -3.68 -8.08 -21.92
CA LEU A 119 -3.99 -6.66 -22.06
C LEU A 119 -3.35 -5.83 -20.95
N HIS A 120 -3.39 -6.31 -19.70
CA HIS A 120 -2.71 -5.64 -18.59
C HIS A 120 -1.20 -5.51 -18.88
N MET A 121 -0.55 -6.58 -19.33
CA MET A 121 0.87 -6.55 -19.69
C MET A 121 1.16 -5.57 -20.82
N ALA A 122 0.33 -5.54 -21.86
CA ALA A 122 0.47 -4.61 -22.98
C ALA A 122 0.36 -3.15 -22.54
N ARG A 123 -0.65 -2.82 -21.71
CA ARG A 123 -0.82 -1.47 -21.13
C ARG A 123 0.34 -1.08 -20.23
N ARG A 124 0.72 -1.97 -19.30
CA ARG A 124 1.85 -1.79 -18.39
C ARG A 124 3.15 -1.49 -19.14
N LYS A 125 3.42 -2.19 -20.25
CA LYS A 125 4.66 -2.04 -21.03
C LYS A 125 4.83 -0.62 -21.59
N ILE A 126 3.72 0.08 -21.89
CA ILE A 126 3.78 1.46 -22.42
C ILE A 126 4.38 2.40 -21.37
N VAL A 127 3.94 2.27 -20.12
CA VAL A 127 4.26 3.23 -19.05
C VAL A 127 5.40 2.79 -18.13
N ALA A 128 5.76 1.50 -18.15
CA ALA A 128 6.86 0.95 -17.34
C ALA A 128 8.19 1.73 -17.39
N PRO A 129 8.64 2.30 -18.53
CA PRO A 129 9.94 2.97 -18.61
C PRO A 129 10.15 4.09 -17.59
N VAL A 130 9.11 4.90 -17.26
CA VAL A 130 9.23 5.99 -16.27
C VAL A 130 9.36 5.51 -14.83
N TYR A 131 9.06 4.24 -14.57
CA TYR A 131 9.04 3.65 -13.23
C TYR A 131 10.25 2.76 -12.92
N THR A 132 11.19 2.64 -13.85
CA THR A 132 12.38 1.79 -13.70
C THR A 132 13.39 2.41 -12.73
N ALA A 133 14.20 1.59 -12.05
CA ALA A 133 15.23 2.09 -11.13
C ALA A 133 16.19 3.10 -11.81
N PRO A 134 16.69 2.88 -13.05
CA PRO A 134 17.51 3.88 -13.73
C PRO A 134 16.79 5.19 -14.03
N ALA A 135 15.49 5.14 -14.39
CA ALA A 135 14.71 6.35 -14.62
C ALA A 135 14.59 7.19 -13.33
N ILE A 136 14.31 6.54 -12.19
CA ILE A 136 14.21 7.22 -10.89
C ILE A 136 15.58 7.74 -10.42
N ALA A 137 16.66 7.01 -10.70
CA ALA A 137 18.03 7.42 -10.36
C ALA A 137 18.61 8.49 -11.31
N SER A 138 17.90 8.87 -12.38
CA SER A 138 18.39 9.87 -13.34
C SER A 138 18.59 11.24 -12.69
N PRO A 139 19.60 12.03 -13.11
CA PRO A 139 19.87 13.34 -12.50
C PRO A 139 18.67 14.30 -12.47
N PRO A 140 17.83 14.41 -13.53
CA PRO A 140 16.65 15.27 -13.48
C PRO A 140 15.63 14.84 -12.42
N ARG A 141 15.38 13.52 -12.28
CA ARG A 141 14.47 13.00 -11.24
C ARG A 141 15.05 13.21 -9.85
N GLN A 142 16.34 12.92 -9.66
CA GLN A 142 17.01 13.13 -8.38
C GLN A 142 16.94 14.59 -7.92
N LYS A 143 17.08 15.55 -8.84
CA LYS A 143 16.91 16.98 -8.55
C LYS A 143 15.51 17.27 -7.98
N VAL A 144 14.45 16.73 -8.60
CA VAL A 144 13.07 16.90 -8.11
C VAL A 144 12.89 16.29 -6.73
N PHE A 145 13.34 15.04 -6.51
CA PHE A 145 13.24 14.39 -5.20
C PHE A 145 13.92 15.21 -4.10
N LYS A 146 15.13 15.72 -4.34
CA LYS A 146 15.85 16.56 -3.37
C LYS A 146 15.09 17.84 -3.05
N GLN A 147 14.64 18.56 -4.08
CA GLN A 147 13.89 19.81 -3.91
C GLN A 147 12.62 19.60 -3.07
N LEU A 148 11.87 18.54 -3.33
CA LEU A 148 10.63 18.25 -2.62
C LEU A 148 10.87 17.78 -1.18
N VAL A 149 11.90 16.95 -0.94
CA VAL A 149 12.27 16.51 0.42
C VAL A 149 12.81 17.66 1.26
N GLU A 150 13.55 18.58 0.66
CA GLU A 150 13.95 19.84 1.33
C GLU A 150 12.74 20.75 1.58
N GLY A 151 11.77 20.78 0.66
CA GLY A 151 10.47 21.41 0.87
C GLY A 151 9.72 20.83 2.09
N LEU A 152 9.68 19.51 2.22
CA LEU A 152 9.12 18.84 3.41
C LEU A 152 9.83 19.31 4.68
N ARG A 153 11.18 19.34 4.69
CA ARG A 153 11.96 19.78 5.84
C ARG A 153 11.62 21.23 6.24
N ARG A 154 11.50 22.13 5.27
CA ARG A 154 11.09 23.54 5.50
C ARG A 154 9.69 23.63 6.09
N GLN A 155 8.72 22.86 5.57
CA GLN A 155 7.36 22.85 6.11
C GLN A 155 7.30 22.26 7.53
N MET A 156 8.07 21.20 7.82
CA MET A 156 8.20 20.67 9.17
C MET A 156 8.72 21.75 10.13
N ASP A 157 9.84 22.39 9.81
CA ASP A 157 10.43 23.47 10.62
C ASP A 157 9.41 24.60 10.87
N LEU A 158 8.62 24.96 9.85
CA LEU A 158 7.56 25.97 9.96
C LEU A 158 6.43 25.52 10.91
N GLU A 159 5.90 24.32 10.77
CA GLU A 159 4.83 23.82 11.64
C GLU A 159 5.27 23.71 13.10
N ALA A 160 6.49 23.25 13.37
CA ALA A 160 7.00 23.18 14.74
C ALA A 160 7.15 24.53 15.43
N SER A 161 7.42 25.59 14.65
CA SER A 161 7.50 26.95 15.18
C SER A 161 6.14 27.50 15.66
N LYS A 162 5.03 26.90 15.19
CA LYS A 162 3.67 27.34 15.53
C LYS A 162 3.08 26.59 16.72
N HIS A 163 3.46 25.33 16.92
CA HIS A 163 2.73 24.40 17.79
C HIS A 163 3.60 23.72 18.86
N ASP A 164 4.45 24.48 19.55
CA ASP A 164 5.33 23.96 20.62
C ASP A 164 6.09 22.67 20.21
N ARG A 165 6.62 22.68 18.97
CA ARG A 165 7.34 21.56 18.34
C ARG A 165 6.52 20.29 18.05
N VAL A 166 5.20 20.34 18.22
CA VAL A 166 4.28 19.31 17.75
C VAL A 166 4.02 19.56 16.27
N VAL A 167 4.23 18.54 15.43
CA VAL A 167 3.87 18.60 14.02
C VAL A 167 3.05 17.40 13.64
N ASP A 168 1.92 17.68 13.00
CA ASP A 168 1.16 16.65 12.30
C ASP A 168 1.86 16.34 10.98
N ILE A 169 2.65 15.27 10.98
CA ILE A 169 3.52 14.92 9.86
C ILE A 169 2.74 14.28 8.72
N TYR A 170 1.58 13.69 8.99
CA TYR A 170 0.87 12.88 8.01
C TYR A 170 0.37 13.70 6.79
N PRO A 171 -0.29 14.86 6.96
CA PRO A 171 -0.64 15.73 5.83
C PRO A 171 0.57 16.15 5.00
N LEU A 172 1.69 16.49 5.63
CA LEU A 172 2.93 16.89 4.95
C LEU A 172 3.48 15.76 4.06
N LEU A 173 3.47 14.53 4.57
CA LEU A 173 3.90 13.36 3.79
C LEU A 173 3.00 13.08 2.59
N ARG A 174 1.68 13.27 2.73
CA ARG A 174 0.73 13.11 1.61
C ARG A 174 0.93 14.17 0.53
N TRP A 175 1.18 15.42 0.93
CA TRP A 175 1.48 16.50 -0.01
C TRP A 175 2.81 16.25 -0.74
N LEU A 176 3.84 15.78 -0.03
CA LEU A 176 5.09 15.36 -0.66
C LEU A 176 4.87 14.25 -1.70
N ALA A 177 4.14 13.19 -1.34
CA ALA A 177 3.85 12.08 -2.24
C ALA A 177 3.05 12.54 -3.47
N ALA A 178 2.06 13.41 -3.28
CA ALA A 178 1.30 14.00 -4.37
C ALA A 178 2.18 14.86 -5.30
N ASP A 179 3.10 15.64 -4.75
CA ASP A 179 4.00 16.46 -5.55
C ASP A 179 4.95 15.58 -6.36
N ILE A 180 5.59 14.58 -5.75
CA ILE A 180 6.44 13.60 -6.46
C ILE A 180 5.66 12.95 -7.60
N MET A 181 4.43 12.51 -7.34
CA MET A 181 3.58 11.89 -8.35
C MET A 181 3.19 12.87 -9.46
N SER A 182 2.84 14.12 -9.16
CA SER A 182 2.49 15.11 -10.17
C SER A 182 3.64 15.37 -11.15
N HIS A 183 4.88 15.48 -10.65
CA HIS A 183 6.09 15.58 -11.48
C HIS A 183 6.33 14.33 -12.36
N ILE A 184 5.94 13.14 -11.88
CA ILE A 184 6.13 11.89 -12.64
C ILE A 184 5.05 11.66 -13.68
N ILE A 185 3.81 12.01 -13.35
CA ILE A 185 2.65 11.75 -14.21
C ILE A 185 2.44 12.86 -15.24
N PHE A 186 2.53 14.13 -14.83
CA PHE A 186 2.15 15.29 -15.65
C PHE A 186 3.35 16.14 -16.08
N GLY A 187 4.42 16.17 -15.29
CA GLY A 187 5.63 16.94 -15.57
C GLY A 187 5.80 18.15 -14.65
N ASN A 188 6.93 18.86 -14.76
CA ASN A 188 7.30 19.92 -13.82
C ASN A 188 6.37 21.14 -13.88
N ASN A 189 5.91 21.51 -15.07
CA ASN A 189 5.08 22.71 -15.27
C ASN A 189 3.65 22.52 -14.74
N GLU A 190 3.21 21.27 -14.65
CA GLU A 190 1.87 20.87 -14.20
C GLU A 190 1.90 20.25 -12.79
N ALA A 191 3.03 20.38 -12.09
CA ALA A 191 3.18 19.85 -10.74
C ALA A 191 2.32 20.64 -9.74
N LEU A 192 1.73 19.92 -8.77
CA LEU A 192 0.79 20.53 -7.82
C LEU A 192 1.49 21.47 -6.83
N ASN A 193 2.70 21.14 -6.39
CA ASN A 193 3.44 21.88 -5.36
C ASN A 193 2.61 22.06 -4.06
N SER A 194 1.84 21.04 -3.71
CA SER A 194 0.94 20.90 -2.57
C SER A 194 1.62 21.12 -1.23
N LEU A 195 2.93 20.88 -1.10
CA LEU A 195 3.66 21.21 0.12
C LEU A 195 3.59 22.71 0.46
N GLU A 196 3.54 23.57 -0.55
CA GLU A 196 3.60 25.02 -0.39
C GLU A 196 2.32 25.74 -0.84
N ASN A 197 1.47 25.05 -1.62
CA ASN A 197 0.29 25.64 -2.23
C ASN A 197 -1.02 25.23 -1.52
N ARG A 198 -1.57 26.15 -0.71
CA ARG A 198 -2.82 25.94 0.04
C ARG A 198 -4.05 25.59 -0.81
N SER A 199 -4.16 26.08 -2.05
CA SER A 199 -5.32 25.73 -2.88
C SER A 199 -5.26 24.26 -3.31
N GLN A 200 -4.06 23.77 -3.60
CA GLN A 200 -3.81 22.38 -3.98
C GLN A 200 -3.92 21.44 -2.76
N GLN A 201 -3.50 21.90 -1.57
CA GLN A 201 -3.76 21.18 -0.32
C GLN A 201 -5.25 20.94 -0.11
N LYS A 202 -6.10 21.96 -0.35
CA LYS A 202 -7.55 21.83 -0.26
C LYS A 202 -8.09 20.84 -1.29
N MET A 203 -7.67 20.96 -2.54
CA MET A 203 -8.07 20.04 -3.62
C MET A 203 -7.83 18.57 -3.23
N LEU A 204 -6.62 18.26 -2.73
CA LEU A 204 -6.27 16.92 -2.27
C LEU A 204 -7.05 16.52 -1.02
N SER A 205 -7.32 17.44 -0.10
CA SER A 205 -8.10 17.15 1.12
C SER A 205 -9.57 16.80 0.86
N PHE A 206 -10.16 17.27 -0.26
CA PHE A 206 -11.55 16.96 -0.64
C PHE A 206 -11.69 15.67 -1.45
N THR A 207 -10.63 15.21 -2.12
CA THR A 207 -10.64 13.91 -2.84
C THR A 207 -10.57 12.71 -1.90
N LEU A 208 -10.29 12.96 -0.61
CA LEU A 208 -9.93 11.96 0.39
C LEU A 208 -11.06 11.43 1.30
N PRO A 209 -12.14 12.17 1.61
CA PRO A 209 -13.22 11.67 2.47
C PRO A 209 -14.43 10.98 1.80
N PRO A 210 -14.49 10.62 0.48
CA PRO A 210 -15.63 9.85 -0.04
C PRO A 210 -15.29 8.50 -0.72
N ILE A 211 -14.02 8.07 -0.83
CA ILE A 211 -13.72 6.69 -1.22
C ILE A 211 -13.42 5.85 0.04
N GLU A 212 -12.66 6.41 0.97
CA GLU A 212 -12.24 5.73 2.21
C GLU A 212 -13.36 5.68 3.26
N LYS A 213 -14.11 6.78 3.46
CA LYS A 213 -15.30 6.82 4.33
C LYS A 213 -16.47 6.03 3.74
N ARG A 214 -16.64 6.08 2.41
CA ARG A 214 -17.73 5.40 1.70
C ARG A 214 -17.45 3.88 1.55
N ALA A 215 -16.19 3.45 1.52
CA ALA A 215 -15.83 2.02 1.58
C ALA A 215 -15.86 1.42 2.99
N SER A 216 -15.69 2.23 4.04
CA SER A 216 -15.74 1.80 5.45
C SER A 216 -17.13 1.95 6.10
N GLU A 217 -17.97 2.88 5.65
CA GLU A 217 -19.31 3.12 6.21
C GLU A 217 -20.47 2.55 5.36
N LEU A 218 -20.33 2.42 4.02
CA LEU A 218 -21.37 1.71 3.26
C LEU A 218 -21.13 0.21 3.36
N PRO A 219 -22.20 -0.56 3.63
CA PRO A 219 -22.11 -1.98 3.47
C PRO A 219 -21.61 -2.34 2.08
N VAL A 220 -20.60 -3.20 1.99
CA VAL A 220 -20.12 -3.77 0.70
C VAL A 220 -21.28 -4.35 -0.15
N ILE A 221 -22.42 -4.62 0.48
CA ILE A 221 -23.75 -4.88 -0.10
C ILE A 221 -24.22 -3.77 -1.04
N LEU A 222 -24.23 -2.52 -0.58
CA LEU A 222 -24.55 -1.34 -1.38
C LEU A 222 -23.47 -1.07 -2.42
N MET A 223 -22.22 -1.47 -2.16
CA MET A 223 -21.12 -1.39 -3.14
C MET A 223 -21.33 -2.36 -4.33
N GLY A 224 -21.99 -3.50 -4.10
CA GLY A 224 -22.46 -4.38 -5.18
C GLY A 224 -23.61 -3.80 -6.01
N TRP A 225 -24.33 -2.81 -5.46
CA TRP A 225 -25.40 -2.05 -6.13
C TRP A 225 -24.91 -0.68 -6.62
N TYR A 226 -23.67 -0.29 -6.28
CA TYR A 226 -23.01 0.92 -6.74
C TYR A 226 -23.07 1.13 -8.25
N PRO A 227 -22.87 0.11 -9.12
CA PRO A 227 -23.05 0.30 -10.57
C PRO A 227 -24.48 0.70 -10.98
N MET A 228 -25.51 0.37 -10.19
CA MET A 228 -26.90 0.83 -10.39
C MET A 228 -27.13 2.25 -9.84
N LEU A 229 -26.35 2.67 -8.83
CA LEU A 229 -26.41 4.01 -8.22
C LEU A 229 -25.44 5.02 -8.85
N ARG A 230 -24.51 4.58 -9.71
CA ARG A 230 -23.47 5.38 -10.40
C ARG A 230 -24.03 6.52 -11.27
N GLY A 231 -25.33 6.49 -11.58
CA GLY A 231 -26.04 7.56 -12.30
C GLY A 231 -26.65 8.64 -11.40
N MET A 232 -26.60 8.49 -10.08
CA MET A 232 -27.16 9.42 -9.09
C MET A 232 -26.02 10.09 -8.30
N GLY A 233 -25.26 10.97 -8.96
CA GLY A 233 -24.43 11.97 -8.26
C GLY A 233 -22.93 11.70 -8.15
N ASP A 234 -22.28 11.11 -9.16
CA ASP A 234 -20.83 11.28 -9.31
C ASP A 234 -20.56 12.70 -9.84
N GLY A 235 -20.55 13.69 -8.94
CA GLY A 235 -20.02 15.02 -9.27
C GLY A 235 -18.54 14.91 -9.64
N GLU A 236 -18.12 15.60 -10.70
CA GLU A 236 -16.72 15.64 -11.12
C GLU A 236 -15.85 16.15 -9.96
N SER A 237 -14.79 15.41 -9.64
CA SER A 237 -13.83 15.86 -8.62
C SER A 237 -12.88 16.90 -9.22
N ASP A 238 -12.47 17.91 -8.45
CA ASP A 238 -11.47 18.91 -8.88
C ASP A 238 -10.20 18.29 -9.52
N LEU A 239 -9.82 17.08 -9.07
CA LEU A 239 -8.69 16.34 -9.59
C LEU A 239 -8.95 15.72 -10.98
N GLN A 240 -10.17 15.29 -11.24
CA GLN A 240 -10.62 14.85 -12.58
C GLN A 240 -10.57 16.03 -13.54
N ASP A 241 -11.07 17.21 -13.14
CA ASP A 241 -11.05 18.42 -13.96
C ASP A 241 -9.63 18.87 -14.28
N LEU A 242 -8.75 18.88 -13.28
CA LEU A 242 -7.34 19.19 -13.49
C LEU A 242 -6.69 18.20 -14.47
N THR A 243 -6.94 16.90 -14.30
CA THR A 243 -6.41 15.87 -15.20
C THR A 243 -6.90 16.08 -16.63
N LEU A 244 -8.19 16.37 -16.82
CA LEU A 244 -8.76 16.65 -18.14
C LEU A 244 -8.17 17.91 -18.76
N LYS A 245 -7.95 18.96 -17.97
CA LYS A 245 -7.32 20.19 -18.43
C LYS A 245 -5.90 19.93 -18.95
N ILE A 246 -5.07 19.21 -18.19
CA ILE A 246 -3.71 18.86 -18.60
C ILE A 246 -3.74 17.98 -19.85
N TYR A 247 -4.61 16.97 -19.86
CA TYR A 247 -4.78 16.07 -20.99
C TYR A 247 -5.17 16.82 -22.28
N ASN A 248 -6.16 17.70 -22.21
CA ASN A 248 -6.61 18.49 -23.36
C ASN A 248 -5.51 19.44 -23.86
N SER A 249 -4.80 20.10 -22.95
CA SER A 249 -3.66 20.95 -23.31
C SER A 249 -2.57 20.15 -24.06
N GLN A 250 -2.25 18.95 -23.58
CA GLN A 250 -1.26 18.09 -24.25
C GLN A 250 -1.77 17.52 -25.58
N LEU A 251 -3.08 17.35 -25.77
CA LEU A 251 -3.66 16.95 -27.07
C LEU A 251 -3.46 18.05 -28.12
N GLU A 252 -3.71 19.31 -27.73
CA GLU A 252 -3.57 20.47 -28.61
C GLU A 252 -2.10 20.75 -28.94
N LYS A 253 -1.23 20.74 -27.92
CA LYS A 253 0.20 21.00 -28.06
C LYS A 253 1.01 20.04 -27.19
N PRO A 254 1.86 19.17 -27.78
CA PRO A 254 2.76 18.33 -27.00
C PRO A 254 3.62 19.19 -26.05
N ALA A 255 3.61 18.84 -24.76
CA ALA A 255 4.51 19.45 -23.80
C ALA A 255 5.93 18.91 -24.02
N GLU A 256 6.92 19.78 -23.89
CA GLU A 256 8.34 19.40 -23.84
C GLU A 256 8.77 19.30 -22.39
N HIS A 257 9.21 18.11 -22.00
CA HIS A 257 9.71 17.81 -20.66
C HIS A 257 11.13 17.28 -20.72
N ASP A 258 11.96 17.66 -19.74
CA ASP A 258 13.36 17.18 -19.62
C ASP A 258 13.45 15.65 -19.56
N VAL A 259 12.43 15.02 -18.98
CA VAL A 259 12.28 13.56 -18.90
C VAL A 259 10.86 13.17 -19.25
N PRO A 260 10.65 12.03 -19.96
CA PRO A 260 9.31 11.55 -20.26
C PRO A 260 8.48 11.35 -18.98
N THR A 261 7.23 11.82 -19.02
CA THR A 261 6.21 11.57 -18.00
C THR A 261 5.37 10.35 -18.36
N HIS A 262 4.55 9.89 -17.41
CA HIS A 262 3.57 8.83 -17.67
C HIS A 262 2.62 9.22 -18.80
N MET A 263 2.08 10.44 -18.76
CA MET A 263 1.14 10.93 -19.77
C MET A 263 1.84 11.06 -21.14
N ASP A 264 3.10 11.50 -21.20
CA ASP A 264 3.85 11.59 -22.46
C ASP A 264 3.98 10.24 -23.16
N LEU A 265 4.24 9.15 -22.41
CA LEU A 265 4.38 7.83 -23.00
C LEU A 265 3.05 7.32 -23.60
N LEU A 266 1.93 7.57 -22.92
CA LEU A 266 0.60 7.25 -23.42
C LEU A 266 0.24 8.10 -24.65
N MET A 267 0.49 9.41 -24.59
CA MET A 267 0.24 10.34 -25.68
C MET A 267 1.08 10.01 -26.91
N LYS A 268 2.37 9.74 -26.72
CA LYS A 268 3.27 9.28 -27.79
C LYS A 268 2.73 8.00 -28.44
N LYS A 269 2.36 7.00 -27.63
CA LYS A 269 1.86 5.73 -28.13
C LYS A 269 0.56 5.89 -28.93
N TYR A 270 -0.33 6.77 -28.47
CA TYR A 270 -1.58 7.12 -29.14
C TYR A 270 -1.33 7.87 -30.46
N ARG A 271 -0.40 8.82 -30.51
CA ARG A 271 -0.03 9.52 -31.76
C ARG A 271 0.58 8.58 -32.80
N GLU A 272 1.40 7.62 -32.36
CA GLU A 272 2.05 6.65 -33.25
C GLU A 272 1.08 5.63 -33.87
N ASN A 273 0.08 5.16 -33.12
CA ASN A 273 -0.72 3.99 -33.52
C ASN A 273 -2.24 4.25 -33.55
N GLY A 274 -2.69 5.45 -33.18
CA GLY A 274 -4.09 5.74 -32.93
C GLY A 274 -4.67 4.87 -31.81
N LEU A 275 -5.95 4.51 -31.97
CA LEU A 275 -6.63 3.60 -31.05
C LEU A 275 -6.09 2.18 -31.20
N SER A 276 -5.97 1.48 -30.08
CA SER A 276 -5.48 0.10 -30.01
C SER A 276 -6.16 -0.66 -28.87
N ALA A 277 -5.95 -1.97 -28.77
CA ALA A 277 -6.43 -2.73 -27.61
C ALA A 277 -5.96 -2.12 -26.28
N ALA A 278 -4.70 -1.64 -26.23
CA ALA A 278 -4.12 -1.02 -25.04
C ALA A 278 -4.73 0.37 -24.75
N ILE A 279 -5.00 1.16 -25.79
CA ILE A 279 -5.62 2.50 -25.69
C ILE A 279 -6.93 2.49 -26.50
N PRO A 280 -8.03 1.97 -25.94
CA PRO A 280 -9.27 1.74 -26.69
C PRO A 280 -10.07 3.02 -26.95
N LYS A 281 -9.83 4.07 -26.16
CA LYS A 281 -10.47 5.39 -26.25
C LYS A 281 -9.45 6.47 -25.91
N PRO A 282 -9.54 7.69 -26.47
CA PRO A 282 -8.59 8.77 -26.12
C PRO A 282 -8.58 9.09 -24.62
N ILE A 283 -9.77 9.10 -23.98
CA ILE A 283 -9.96 9.32 -22.54
C ILE A 283 -9.25 8.29 -21.64
N TYR A 284 -8.83 7.14 -22.19
CA TYR A 284 -7.98 6.18 -21.47
C TYR A 284 -6.72 6.84 -20.92
N ILE A 285 -6.14 7.81 -21.65
CA ILE A 285 -4.91 8.49 -21.27
C ILE A 285 -5.08 9.26 -19.96
N ALA A 286 -6.16 10.05 -19.85
CA ALA A 286 -6.53 10.72 -18.61
C ALA A 286 -6.87 9.71 -17.51
N SER A 287 -7.69 8.70 -17.82
CA SER A 287 -8.13 7.65 -16.90
C SER A 287 -6.98 6.89 -16.24
N ASP A 288 -5.97 6.51 -17.02
CA ASP A 288 -4.80 5.81 -16.53
C ASP A 288 -3.85 6.74 -15.75
N SER A 289 -3.73 8.00 -16.17
CA SER A 289 -2.87 8.98 -15.50
C SER A 289 -3.37 9.35 -14.11
N ILE A 290 -4.67 9.64 -13.93
CA ILE A 290 -5.24 9.96 -12.62
C ILE A 290 -5.22 8.76 -11.66
N ASP A 291 -5.41 7.52 -12.16
CA ASP A 291 -5.26 6.30 -11.34
C ASP A 291 -3.83 6.15 -10.83
N HIS A 292 -2.83 6.35 -11.68
CA HIS A 292 -1.43 6.28 -11.26
C HIS A 292 -1.06 7.39 -10.27
N PHE A 293 -1.57 8.60 -10.49
CA PHE A 293 -1.38 9.73 -9.59
C PHE A 293 -1.98 9.43 -8.21
N THR A 294 -3.29 9.19 -8.13
CA THR A 294 -4.02 8.98 -6.86
C THR A 294 -3.46 7.81 -6.06
N ALA A 295 -3.22 6.65 -6.70
CA ALA A 295 -2.69 5.48 -6.02
C ALA A 295 -1.20 5.59 -5.62
N GLY A 296 -0.50 6.67 -5.99
CA GLY A 296 0.85 6.99 -5.51
C GLY A 296 0.87 7.98 -4.34
N CYS A 297 -0.20 8.75 -4.12
CA CYS A 297 -0.22 9.85 -3.14
C CYS A 297 -0.29 9.41 -1.67
N PHE A 298 -0.65 8.16 -1.39
CA PHE A 298 -1.01 7.74 -0.02
C PHE A 298 -0.07 6.67 0.54
N THR A 299 0.25 5.64 -0.25
CA THR A 299 0.94 4.45 0.28
C THR A 299 2.35 4.73 0.80
N SER A 300 3.10 5.63 0.15
CA SER A 300 4.43 6.04 0.61
C SER A 300 4.36 6.91 1.86
N ALA A 301 3.37 7.80 1.92
CA ALA A 301 3.10 8.64 3.08
C ALA A 301 2.72 7.77 4.30
N ASP A 302 1.86 6.76 4.10
CA ASP A 302 1.48 5.80 5.13
C ASP A 302 2.69 5.01 5.64
N THR A 303 3.54 4.53 4.73
CA THR A 303 4.76 3.78 5.11
C THR A 303 5.72 4.66 5.92
N SER A 304 5.94 5.90 5.48
CA SER A 304 6.81 6.86 6.18
C SER A 304 6.23 7.25 7.54
N SER A 305 4.90 7.44 7.61
CA SER A 305 4.14 7.67 8.83
C SER A 305 4.34 6.55 9.85
N TRP A 306 4.22 5.29 9.42
CA TRP A 306 4.42 4.13 10.28
C TRP A 306 5.88 3.99 10.76
N LEU A 307 6.87 4.27 9.91
CA LEU A 307 8.27 4.29 10.33
C LEU A 307 8.51 5.36 11.41
N ILE A 308 8.00 6.57 11.21
CA ILE A 308 8.13 7.68 12.16
C ILE A 308 7.42 7.34 13.49
N TRP A 309 6.25 6.70 13.41
CA TRP A 309 5.53 6.21 14.59
C TRP A 309 6.38 5.21 15.39
N GLU A 310 6.86 4.17 14.73
CA GLU A 310 7.64 3.10 15.38
C GLU A 310 8.92 3.65 16.01
N MET A 311 9.66 4.50 15.30
CA MET A 311 10.87 5.13 15.81
C MET A 311 10.60 6.15 16.93
N GLY A 312 9.38 6.70 17.01
CA GLY A 312 8.96 7.64 18.04
C GLY A 312 8.51 6.98 19.36
N LEU A 313 8.33 5.66 19.37
CA LEU A 313 7.98 4.91 20.58
C LEU A 313 9.17 4.86 21.56
N PRO A 314 8.94 5.03 22.89
CA PRO A 314 10.02 5.05 23.88
C PRO A 314 10.92 3.81 23.85
N HIS A 315 10.35 2.63 23.64
CA HIS A 315 11.08 1.36 23.62
C HIS A 315 11.88 1.12 22.32
N ASN A 316 11.67 1.94 21.28
CA ASN A 316 12.40 1.88 20.01
C ASN A 316 13.45 2.99 19.90
N ARG A 317 13.74 3.69 21.00
CA ARG A 317 14.72 4.78 21.03
C ARG A 317 16.09 4.38 20.48
N ASP A 318 16.56 3.18 20.84
CA ASP A 318 17.85 2.66 20.37
C ASP A 318 17.86 2.45 18.85
N GLN A 319 16.74 2.03 18.27
CA GLN A 319 16.59 1.85 16.81
C GLN A 319 16.71 3.20 16.08
N GLN A 320 16.12 4.26 16.64
CA GLN A 320 16.26 5.61 16.10
C GLN A 320 17.70 6.11 16.15
N LEU A 321 18.42 5.82 17.26
CA LEU A 321 19.83 6.18 17.41
C LEU A 321 20.74 5.38 16.46
N MET A 322 20.44 4.09 16.24
CA MET A 322 21.16 3.25 15.28
C MET A 322 21.01 3.79 13.85
N LEU A 323 19.79 4.13 13.42
CA LEU A 323 19.58 4.75 12.10
C LEU A 323 20.34 6.07 11.97
N ARG A 324 20.29 6.91 13.01
CA ARG A 324 21.01 8.19 13.01
C ARG A 324 22.51 7.99 12.88
N GLN A 325 23.09 7.02 13.61
CA GLN A 325 24.51 6.73 13.51
C GLN A 325 24.87 6.21 12.11
N GLU A 326 24.07 5.29 11.55
CA GLU A 326 24.28 4.80 10.18
C GLU A 326 24.24 5.93 9.13
N LEU A 327 23.32 6.88 9.28
CA LEU A 327 23.24 8.07 8.43
C LEU A 327 24.48 8.96 8.58
N LEU A 328 24.94 9.20 9.82
CA LEU A 328 26.15 9.97 10.10
C LEU A 328 27.40 9.30 9.50
N ASP A 329 27.55 7.99 9.65
CA ASP A 329 28.65 7.21 9.07
C ASP A 329 28.66 7.27 7.53
N ALA A 330 27.49 7.43 6.92
CA ALA A 330 27.32 7.66 5.49
C ALA A 330 27.52 9.12 5.05
N GLY A 331 27.87 10.02 5.97
CA GLY A 331 28.08 11.44 5.72
C GLY A 331 26.80 12.29 5.70
N ILE A 332 25.65 11.72 6.10
CA ILE A 332 24.34 12.38 6.09
C ILE A 332 24.02 12.88 7.50
N GLY A 333 24.63 14.01 7.88
CA GLY A 333 24.36 14.70 9.14
C GLY A 333 23.26 15.76 9.07
N PRO A 334 22.98 16.47 10.18
CA PRO A 334 22.02 17.56 10.20
C PRO A 334 22.34 18.63 9.13
N GLY A 335 21.33 18.96 8.31
CA GLY A 335 21.42 19.92 7.21
C GLY A 335 22.11 19.40 5.94
N VAL A 336 22.56 18.14 5.91
CA VAL A 336 23.14 17.52 4.71
C VAL A 336 22.04 16.81 3.92
N GLU A 337 21.91 17.15 2.64
CA GLU A 337 20.96 16.49 1.74
C GLU A 337 21.38 15.05 1.47
N ALA A 338 20.43 14.13 1.54
CA ALA A 338 20.66 12.72 1.27
C ALA A 338 20.62 12.43 -0.25
N GLU A 339 21.59 11.64 -0.72
CA GLU A 339 21.61 11.11 -2.08
C GLU A 339 20.97 9.73 -2.14
N LEU A 340 20.09 9.48 -3.13
CA LEU A 340 19.45 8.17 -3.30
C LEU A 340 20.48 7.03 -3.46
N SER A 341 21.60 7.32 -4.15
CA SER A 341 22.69 6.36 -4.38
C SER A 341 23.41 5.94 -3.10
N VAL A 342 23.35 6.76 -2.05
CA VAL A 342 23.91 6.48 -0.72
C VAL A 342 22.88 5.76 0.14
N VAL A 343 21.68 6.33 0.31
CA VAL A 343 20.64 5.77 1.21
C VAL A 343 20.14 4.39 0.78
N ASN A 344 20.23 4.05 -0.51
CA ASN A 344 19.90 2.71 -1.01
C ASN A 344 20.85 1.60 -0.53
N LYS A 345 22.01 1.95 0.04
CA LYS A 345 23.03 0.99 0.48
C LYS A 345 23.09 0.82 2.00
N LEU A 346 22.22 1.52 2.74
CA LEU A 346 22.23 1.54 4.19
C LEU A 346 21.47 0.33 4.75
N PRO A 347 22.17 -0.66 5.35
CA PRO A 347 21.56 -1.93 5.74
C PRO A 347 20.49 -1.78 6.84
N PHE A 348 20.71 -0.95 7.85
CA PHE A 348 19.75 -0.77 8.93
C PHE A 348 18.51 0.01 8.44
N LEU A 349 18.68 1.05 7.63
CA LEU A 349 17.56 1.73 6.98
C LEU A 349 16.72 0.76 6.13
N ASP A 350 17.36 -0.10 5.33
CA ASP A 350 16.65 -1.12 4.54
C ASP A 350 15.89 -2.11 5.43
N ALA A 351 16.53 -2.57 6.51
CA ALA A 351 15.92 -3.45 7.50
C ALA A 351 14.71 -2.82 8.20
N ALA A 352 14.83 -1.57 8.65
CA ALA A 352 13.76 -0.82 9.30
C ALA A 352 12.57 -0.60 8.36
N LEU A 353 12.82 -0.23 7.10
CA LEU A 353 11.75 -0.04 6.11
C LEU A 353 11.05 -1.35 5.73
N LYS A 354 11.80 -2.44 5.52
CA LYS A 354 11.23 -3.78 5.30
C LYS A 354 10.38 -4.20 6.49
N GLU A 355 10.84 -3.92 7.70
CA GLU A 355 10.08 -4.25 8.90
C GLU A 355 8.80 -3.43 9.05
N THR A 356 8.86 -2.14 8.74
CA THR A 356 7.67 -1.28 8.70
C THR A 356 6.66 -1.79 7.67
N LEU A 357 7.08 -2.09 6.45
CA LEU A 357 6.20 -2.65 5.41
C LEU A 357 5.66 -4.04 5.75
N ARG A 358 6.40 -4.83 6.55
CA ARG A 358 5.95 -6.12 7.05
C ARG A 358 4.85 -5.94 8.11
N ALA A 359 5.14 -5.18 9.15
CA ALA A 359 4.26 -4.97 10.30
C ALA A 359 2.98 -4.21 9.89
N HIS A 360 3.15 -3.18 9.06
CA HIS A 360 2.15 -2.18 8.67
C HIS A 360 2.06 -2.02 7.14
N PRO A 361 1.62 -3.06 6.41
CA PRO A 361 1.50 -2.98 4.96
C PRO A 361 0.42 -1.96 4.55
N PRO A 362 0.71 -0.96 3.70
CA PRO A 362 -0.28 0.04 3.26
C PRO A 362 -1.47 -0.56 2.52
N VAL A 363 -1.29 -1.75 1.94
CA VAL A 363 -2.33 -2.51 1.23
C VAL A 363 -2.50 -3.86 1.94
N PRO A 364 -3.19 -3.89 3.09
CA PRO A 364 -3.21 -5.08 3.96
C PRO A 364 -4.16 -6.17 3.46
N PHE A 365 -5.12 -5.83 2.60
CA PHE A 365 -6.24 -6.66 2.18
C PHE A 365 -5.88 -7.74 1.14
N SER A 366 -6.82 -8.67 0.91
CA SER A 366 -6.61 -9.82 0.02
C SER A 366 -6.47 -9.42 -1.45
N GLN A 367 -5.31 -9.71 -2.05
CA GLN A 367 -5.06 -9.57 -3.48
C GLN A 367 -5.57 -10.81 -4.19
N THR A 368 -6.86 -10.82 -4.55
CA THR A 368 -7.48 -12.01 -5.17
C THR A 368 -7.23 -12.12 -6.67
N ARG A 369 -7.29 -13.34 -7.16
CA ARG A 369 -7.27 -13.74 -8.56
C ARG A 369 -8.45 -14.65 -8.84
N GLN A 370 -9.01 -14.52 -10.03
CA GLN A 370 -10.15 -15.30 -10.50
C GLN A 370 -9.68 -16.36 -11.48
N ILE A 371 -10.14 -17.59 -11.27
CA ILE A 371 -9.87 -18.70 -12.17
C ILE A 371 -10.76 -18.58 -13.41
N LYS A 372 -10.16 -18.73 -14.59
CA LYS A 372 -10.90 -18.71 -15.85
C LYS A 372 -11.77 -19.97 -15.97
N PRO A 373 -12.91 -19.91 -16.69
CA PRO A 373 -13.65 -21.12 -17.04
C PRO A 373 -12.73 -22.16 -17.70
N ASN A 374 -12.96 -23.44 -17.42
CA ASN A 374 -12.26 -24.58 -18.02
C ASN A 374 -10.75 -24.71 -17.71
N GLN A 375 -10.24 -24.01 -16.69
CA GLN A 375 -8.87 -24.24 -16.19
C GLN A 375 -8.85 -25.20 -15.01
N ASP A 376 -7.89 -26.14 -15.01
CA ASP A 376 -7.55 -26.92 -13.82
C ASP A 376 -6.44 -26.21 -13.04
N VAL A 377 -6.82 -25.55 -11.94
CA VAL A 377 -5.91 -24.78 -11.09
C VAL A 377 -5.79 -25.47 -9.76
N ARG A 378 -4.56 -25.75 -9.35
CA ARG A 378 -4.22 -26.26 -8.04
C ARG A 378 -3.45 -25.22 -7.25
N VAL A 379 -3.83 -25.02 -5.99
CA VAL A 379 -3.17 -24.12 -5.05
C VAL A 379 -2.87 -24.93 -3.80
N LEU A 380 -1.59 -25.02 -3.43
CA LEU A 380 -1.13 -25.89 -2.34
C LEU A 380 -1.64 -27.34 -2.48
N GLY A 381 -1.64 -27.85 -3.72
CA GLY A 381 -2.13 -29.20 -4.05
C GLY A 381 -3.66 -29.34 -4.16
N HIS A 382 -4.44 -28.39 -3.63
CA HIS A 382 -5.90 -28.42 -3.67
C HIS A 382 -6.45 -27.90 -5.00
N LYS A 383 -7.39 -28.64 -5.59
CA LYS A 383 -8.14 -28.17 -6.76
C LYS A 383 -9.06 -27.03 -6.39
N ILE A 384 -8.98 -25.92 -7.12
CA ILE A 384 -9.87 -24.78 -6.95
C ILE A 384 -10.88 -24.74 -8.10
N HIS A 385 -12.16 -24.67 -7.77
CA HIS A 385 -13.23 -24.71 -8.77
C HIS A 385 -13.40 -23.36 -9.49
N PRO A 386 -13.83 -23.37 -10.77
CA PRO A 386 -14.17 -22.15 -11.49
C PRO A 386 -15.23 -21.31 -10.75
N GLY A 387 -15.04 -20.00 -10.75
CA GLY A 387 -15.90 -19.05 -10.04
C GLY A 387 -15.50 -18.80 -8.59
N VAL A 388 -14.54 -19.54 -8.05
CA VAL A 388 -13.89 -19.24 -6.77
C VAL A 388 -12.71 -18.30 -7.01
N LYS A 389 -12.62 -17.23 -6.22
CA LYS A 389 -11.45 -16.36 -6.15
C LYS A 389 -10.44 -16.96 -5.19
N VAL A 390 -9.17 -16.89 -5.53
CA VAL A 390 -8.08 -17.28 -4.63
C VAL A 390 -7.11 -16.11 -4.48
N GLY A 391 -6.69 -15.81 -3.26
CA GLY A 391 -5.84 -14.65 -3.01
C GLY A 391 -5.05 -14.77 -1.73
N ALA A 392 -4.05 -13.90 -1.59
CA ALA A 392 -3.31 -13.75 -0.36
C ALA A 392 -3.57 -12.40 0.26
N GLN A 393 -3.71 -12.40 1.58
CA GLN A 393 -3.77 -11.20 2.39
C GLN A 393 -2.38 -10.95 2.96
N PHE A 394 -1.69 -9.89 2.53
CA PHE A 394 -0.31 -9.66 2.94
C PHE A 394 -0.18 -9.38 4.44
N TYR A 395 -1.22 -8.83 5.08
CA TYR A 395 -1.28 -8.76 6.55
C TYR A 395 -1.05 -10.13 7.23
N SER A 396 -1.65 -11.20 6.68
CA SER A 396 -1.53 -12.57 7.21
C SER A 396 -0.26 -13.28 6.78
N VAL A 397 0.17 -13.09 5.53
CA VAL A 397 1.46 -13.60 5.03
C VAL A 397 2.61 -13.08 5.90
N HIS A 398 2.59 -11.80 6.23
CA HIS A 398 3.59 -11.12 7.04
C HIS A 398 3.54 -11.47 8.55
N ARG A 399 2.57 -12.29 8.95
CA ARG A 399 2.37 -12.80 10.33
C ARG A 399 2.46 -14.31 10.42
N HIS A 400 2.98 -14.96 9.37
CA HIS A 400 3.22 -16.40 9.39
C HIS A 400 4.18 -16.77 10.55
N PRO A 401 3.75 -17.59 11.52
CA PRO A 401 4.49 -17.79 12.78
C PRO A 401 5.88 -18.39 12.58
N ASP A 402 6.03 -19.30 11.61
CA ASP A 402 7.31 -19.97 11.33
C ASP A 402 8.31 -19.06 10.59
N VAL A 403 7.83 -18.01 9.92
CA VAL A 403 8.64 -17.10 9.09
C VAL A 403 8.99 -15.83 9.85
N PHE A 404 8.02 -15.34 10.62
CA PHE A 404 8.09 -14.11 11.40
C PHE A 404 7.75 -14.42 12.86
N PRO A 405 8.67 -15.01 13.64
CA PRO A 405 8.46 -15.21 15.06
C PRO A 405 8.22 -13.86 15.76
N ASN A 406 7.27 -13.84 16.70
CA ASN A 406 6.80 -12.62 17.36
C ASN A 406 6.36 -11.53 16.37
N ALA A 407 5.56 -11.90 15.36
CA ALA A 407 5.19 -11.02 14.24
C ALA A 407 4.52 -9.69 14.63
N GLU A 408 3.95 -9.57 15.83
CA GLU A 408 3.36 -8.31 16.30
C GLU A 408 4.41 -7.32 16.82
N LYS A 409 5.63 -7.77 17.11
CA LYS A 409 6.75 -6.90 17.47
C LYS A 409 7.38 -6.34 16.20
N TRP A 410 7.47 -5.01 16.10
CA TRP A 410 8.31 -4.35 15.12
C TRP A 410 9.79 -4.53 15.50
N ASP A 411 10.53 -5.29 14.70
CA ASP A 411 11.92 -5.68 14.98
C ASP A 411 12.76 -5.69 13.68
N PRO A 412 13.48 -4.59 13.39
CA PRO A 412 14.33 -4.48 12.20
C PRO A 412 15.41 -5.56 12.12
N SER A 413 15.90 -6.05 13.27
CA SER A 413 17.00 -7.03 13.32
C SER A 413 16.68 -8.33 12.60
N ARG A 414 15.39 -8.64 12.34
CA ARG A 414 15.01 -9.81 11.54
C ARG A 414 15.53 -9.76 10.11
N TRP A 415 15.79 -8.58 9.58
CA TRP A 415 16.29 -8.36 8.23
C TRP A 415 17.81 -8.23 8.19
N GLU A 416 18.49 -8.36 9.32
CA GLU A 416 19.95 -8.40 9.38
C GLU A 416 20.50 -9.80 9.03
N GLY A 417 21.80 -9.84 8.73
CA GLY A 417 22.52 -11.07 8.42
C GLY A 417 22.61 -11.41 6.93
N SER A 418 23.13 -12.60 6.64
CA SER A 418 23.39 -13.01 5.26
C SER A 418 22.11 -13.36 4.50
N HIS A 419 21.97 -12.77 3.30
CA HIS A 419 20.86 -13.03 2.39
C HIS A 419 20.78 -14.49 1.90
N ASN A 420 21.87 -15.26 2.08
CA ASN A 420 21.95 -16.66 1.66
C ASN A 420 21.40 -17.64 2.69
N THR A 421 21.08 -17.18 3.91
CA THR A 421 20.49 -18.03 4.94
C THR A 421 19.09 -18.53 4.51
N PRO A 422 18.71 -19.79 4.81
CA PRO A 422 17.37 -20.29 4.55
C PRO A 422 16.26 -19.38 5.10
N GLU A 423 16.45 -18.84 6.30
CA GLU A 423 15.50 -18.01 7.01
C GLU A 423 15.30 -16.65 6.32
N TYR A 424 16.38 -15.99 5.88
CA TYR A 424 16.27 -14.74 5.14
C TYR A 424 15.57 -14.95 3.79
N ARG A 425 15.92 -16.03 3.08
CA ARG A 425 15.27 -16.38 1.80
C ARG A 425 13.79 -16.65 1.99
N ASP A 426 13.41 -17.30 3.09
CA ASP A 426 12.00 -17.57 3.37
C ASP A 426 11.22 -16.30 3.72
N ARG A 427 11.77 -15.43 4.56
CA ARG A 427 11.22 -14.08 4.79
C ARG A 427 11.06 -13.30 3.49
N SER A 428 12.07 -13.34 2.62
CA SER A 428 12.04 -12.66 1.32
C SER A 428 10.94 -13.19 0.40
N ARG A 429 10.67 -14.50 0.41
CA ARG A 429 9.57 -15.08 -0.38
C ARG A 429 8.18 -14.73 0.16
N HIS A 430 8.08 -14.49 1.47
CA HIS A 430 6.84 -14.05 2.12
C HIS A 430 6.69 -12.52 2.12
N PHE A 431 7.74 -11.77 1.78
CA PHE A 431 7.68 -10.31 1.72
C PHE A 431 6.92 -9.85 0.47
N GLY A 432 5.63 -9.56 0.65
CA GLY A 432 4.70 -9.20 -0.41
C GLY A 432 4.19 -7.77 -0.34
N ALA A 433 4.91 -6.86 0.32
CA ALA A 433 4.48 -5.47 0.53
C ALA A 433 4.16 -4.71 -0.78
N PHE A 434 4.82 -5.08 -1.88
CA PHE A 434 4.59 -4.52 -3.22
C PHE A 434 3.74 -5.46 -4.12
N GLY A 435 3.12 -6.47 -3.54
CA GLY A 435 2.56 -7.59 -4.29
C GLY A 435 3.62 -8.55 -4.82
N THR A 436 3.20 -9.49 -5.65
CA THR A 436 4.08 -10.49 -6.26
C THR A 436 3.56 -10.92 -7.64
N GLY A 437 4.43 -11.55 -8.43
CA GLY A 437 4.14 -12.00 -9.78
C GLY A 437 4.06 -10.87 -10.81
N GLN A 438 3.40 -11.13 -11.94
CA GLN A 438 3.39 -10.22 -13.11
C GLN A 438 2.63 -8.90 -12.87
N ARG A 439 1.83 -8.84 -11.81
CA ARG A 439 1.08 -7.66 -11.39
C ARG A 439 1.70 -6.99 -10.16
N ILE A 440 2.97 -7.27 -9.86
CA ILE A 440 3.73 -6.56 -8.82
C ILE A 440 3.68 -5.04 -9.05
N TYR A 441 3.63 -4.27 -7.97
CA TYR A 441 3.48 -2.82 -8.01
C TYR A 441 4.48 -2.18 -8.97
N ILE A 442 3.97 -1.45 -9.97
CA ILE A 442 4.79 -0.89 -11.04
C ILE A 442 5.68 0.25 -10.55
N ARG A 443 5.25 1.00 -9.53
CA ARG A 443 5.92 2.19 -8.99
C ARG A 443 6.83 1.88 -7.79
N MET A 444 7.23 0.62 -7.61
CA MET A 444 8.01 0.18 -6.45
C MET A 444 9.30 0.99 -6.25
N HIS A 445 9.98 1.37 -7.33
CA HIS A 445 11.21 2.16 -7.25
C HIS A 445 11.00 3.62 -6.81
N ILE A 446 9.85 4.22 -7.15
CA ILE A 446 9.46 5.55 -6.65
C ILE A 446 9.23 5.47 -5.14
N ALA A 447 8.38 4.52 -4.72
CA ALA A 447 8.04 4.35 -3.31
C ALA A 447 9.30 4.13 -2.45
N TRP A 448 10.21 3.26 -2.90
CA TRP A 448 11.49 3.05 -2.21
C TRP A 448 12.38 4.28 -2.16
N ALA A 449 12.46 5.07 -3.24
CA ALA A 449 13.25 6.29 -3.24
C ALA A 449 12.67 7.33 -2.27
N GLU A 450 11.36 7.53 -2.32
CA GLU A 450 10.64 8.46 -1.45
C GLU A 450 10.83 8.10 0.03
N VAL A 451 10.49 6.88 0.45
CA VAL A 451 10.54 6.50 1.88
C VAL A 451 11.97 6.53 2.44
N ARG A 452 12.99 6.22 1.62
CA ARG A 452 14.39 6.28 2.05
C ARG A 452 14.88 7.72 2.22
N LEU A 453 14.55 8.60 1.27
CA LEU A 453 14.94 10.01 1.35
C LEU A 453 14.20 10.73 2.47
N VAL A 454 12.92 10.43 2.67
CA VAL A 454 12.14 10.94 3.82
C VAL A 454 12.73 10.46 5.14
N ALA A 455 13.02 9.16 5.28
CA ALA A 455 13.64 8.64 6.49
C ALA A 455 15.00 9.31 6.77
N ALA A 456 15.85 9.44 5.75
CA ALA A 456 17.13 10.12 5.90
C ALA A 456 16.96 11.58 6.33
N ALA A 457 16.07 12.34 5.67
CA ALA A 457 15.80 13.73 6.01
C ALA A 457 15.25 13.92 7.42
N VAL A 458 14.36 13.03 7.88
CA VAL A 458 13.77 13.10 9.22
C VAL A 458 14.80 12.72 10.28
N PHE A 459 15.44 11.55 10.18
CA PHE A 459 16.25 11.01 11.28
C PHE A 459 17.67 11.58 11.36
N SER A 460 18.17 12.22 10.29
CA SER A 460 19.42 13.00 10.35
C SER A 460 19.25 14.39 10.97
N ASN A 461 18.04 14.96 10.94
CA ASN A 461 17.78 16.34 11.38
C ASN A 461 17.00 16.44 12.69
N TYR A 462 16.23 15.41 13.06
CA TYR A 462 15.28 15.49 14.15
C TYR A 462 15.38 14.31 15.12
N ASP A 463 15.10 14.59 16.39
CA ASP A 463 14.74 13.60 17.40
C ASP A 463 13.22 13.46 17.45
N VAL A 464 12.73 12.26 17.16
CA VAL A 464 11.30 11.97 17.00
C VAL A 464 10.76 11.30 18.27
N LYS A 465 9.65 11.81 18.80
CA LYS A 465 8.94 11.26 19.96
C LYS A 465 7.43 11.40 19.79
N LEU A 466 6.67 10.44 20.31
CA LEU A 466 5.22 10.63 20.44
C LEU A 466 4.89 11.59 21.60
N PRO A 467 3.73 12.29 21.56
CA PRO A 467 3.31 13.16 22.66
C PRO A 467 3.24 12.42 24.01
N PRO A 468 3.81 12.96 25.10
CA PRO A 468 3.75 12.33 26.42
C PRO A 468 2.32 12.08 26.91
N THR A 469 1.37 12.93 26.50
CA THR A 469 -0.06 12.81 26.81
C THR A 469 -0.73 11.57 26.20
N TRP A 470 -0.02 10.81 25.36
CA TRP A 470 -0.53 9.58 24.76
C TRP A 470 -0.21 8.33 25.57
N PHE A 471 0.58 8.47 26.64
CA PHE A 471 0.96 7.36 27.50
C PHE A 471 0.28 7.48 28.86
N ASP A 472 -0.08 6.34 29.44
CA ASP A 472 -0.51 6.26 30.83
C ASP A 472 0.68 6.41 31.80
N GLU A 473 0.41 6.41 33.10
CA GLU A 473 1.43 6.49 34.15
C GLU A 473 2.46 5.34 34.11
N LYS A 474 2.11 4.23 33.44
CA LYS A 474 2.97 3.05 33.27
C LYS A 474 3.77 3.11 31.95
N GLY A 475 3.65 4.19 31.18
CA GLY A 475 4.31 4.35 29.89
C GLY A 475 3.70 3.52 28.77
N GLN A 476 2.47 3.00 28.94
CA GLN A 476 1.74 2.30 27.88
C GLN A 476 0.86 3.26 27.10
N LEU A 477 0.73 3.05 25.78
CA LEU A 477 -0.17 3.85 24.95
C LEU A 477 -1.61 3.72 25.44
N LEU A 478 -2.26 4.87 25.65
CA LEU A 478 -3.69 4.94 25.94
C LEU A 478 -4.49 4.20 24.85
N PRO A 479 -5.56 3.46 25.17
CA PRO A 479 -6.33 2.69 24.18
C PRO A 479 -6.85 3.51 23.00
N THR A 480 -7.18 4.79 23.23
CA THR A 480 -7.61 5.76 22.20
C THR A 480 -6.47 6.27 21.32
N LYS A 481 -5.22 6.06 21.74
CA LYS A 481 -3.98 6.45 21.04
C LYS A 481 -3.22 5.25 20.49
N GLN A 482 -3.63 4.03 20.82
CA GLN A 482 -3.21 2.85 20.08
C GLN A 482 -3.71 2.97 18.65
N ARG A 483 -2.83 2.76 17.68
CA ARG A 483 -3.25 2.71 16.27
C ARG A 483 -4.01 1.40 16.03
N GLN A 484 -5.34 1.46 16.12
CA GLN A 484 -6.22 0.29 16.02
C GLN A 484 -6.45 -0.17 14.57
N HIS A 485 -6.23 0.71 13.60
CA HIS A 485 -6.55 0.45 12.20
C HIS A 485 -5.29 0.32 11.34
N LEU A 486 -5.33 -0.62 10.40
CA LEU A 486 -4.27 -0.83 9.41
C LEU A 486 -4.18 0.30 8.39
N PHE A 487 -5.25 1.08 8.26
CA PHE A 487 -5.29 2.30 7.46
C PHE A 487 -5.27 3.53 8.36
N LEU A 488 -4.69 4.60 7.86
CA LEU A 488 -4.71 5.91 8.48
C LEU A 488 -6.08 6.56 8.27
N PHE A 489 -7.09 6.09 9.01
CA PHE A 489 -8.45 6.65 8.97
C PHE A 489 -8.59 7.95 9.78
N HIS A 490 -7.57 8.29 10.58
CA HIS A 490 -7.49 9.57 11.26
C HIS A 490 -6.47 10.44 10.53
N HIS A 491 -6.92 11.62 10.10
CA HIS A 491 -6.16 12.60 9.34
C HIS A 491 -4.95 13.17 10.09
N GLU A 492 -4.75 12.79 11.35
CA GLU A 492 -3.77 13.37 12.24
C GLU A 492 -2.81 12.31 12.79
N GLN A 493 -1.52 12.58 12.64
CA GLN A 493 -0.44 11.93 13.36
C GLN A 493 0.45 13.01 13.96
N PRO A 494 0.04 13.61 15.10
CA PRO A 494 0.90 14.55 15.78
C PRO A 494 2.10 13.80 16.35
N VAL A 495 3.28 14.27 15.99
CA VAL A 495 4.57 13.77 16.45
C VAL A 495 5.33 14.97 17.00
N ILE A 496 5.97 14.78 18.17
CA ILE A 496 6.88 15.79 18.69
C ILE A 496 8.22 15.56 18.05
N PHE A 497 8.79 16.60 17.46
CA PHE A 497 10.16 16.56 17.03
C PHE A 497 11.03 17.57 17.76
N THR A 498 12.30 17.24 17.95
CA THR A 498 13.31 18.18 18.43
C THR A 498 14.42 18.26 17.41
N LYS A 499 14.59 19.45 16.80
CA LYS A 499 15.64 19.69 15.83
C LYS A 499 17.01 19.52 16.47
N LEU A 500 17.87 18.74 15.83
CA LEU A 500 19.25 18.51 16.25
C LEU A 500 20.09 19.75 15.95
N ARG A 501 20.98 20.11 16.87
CA ARG A 501 21.88 21.26 16.68
C ARG A 501 23.10 20.82 15.87
N SER A 502 23.69 21.73 15.11
CA SER A 502 24.94 21.49 14.39
C SER A 502 26.11 21.08 15.32
N ALA A 503 26.04 21.41 16.62
CA ALA A 503 27.00 21.01 17.65
C ALA A 503 26.88 19.53 18.07
N ASP A 504 25.77 18.85 17.77
CA ASP A 504 25.56 17.45 18.14
C ASP A 504 26.36 16.46 17.26
N ARG A 505 27.11 16.98 16.26
CA ARG A 505 28.04 16.21 15.40
C ARG A 505 29.10 15.44 16.19
N GLY A 506 29.43 15.84 17.41
CA GLY A 506 30.49 15.23 18.23
C GLY A 506 30.01 14.28 19.34
N ALA A 507 28.72 14.25 19.66
CA ALA A 507 28.25 13.58 20.89
C ALA A 507 27.98 12.07 20.73
N VAL A 508 27.91 11.55 19.51
CA VAL A 508 27.66 10.11 19.27
C VAL A 508 28.93 9.26 19.34
N ASN A 509 30.12 9.88 19.36
CA ASN A 509 31.42 9.20 19.42
C ASN A 509 31.76 8.52 20.77
N SER A 510 30.85 8.51 21.76
CA SER A 510 31.14 7.92 23.09
C SER A 510 30.45 6.58 23.39
N ARG A 511 29.69 6.02 22.44
CA ARG A 511 29.18 4.64 22.55
C ARG A 511 29.43 3.90 21.24
N THR A 512 30.65 3.37 21.11
CA THR A 512 31.07 2.50 20.01
C THR A 512 30.16 1.28 19.91
N TYR A 513 29.33 1.26 18.87
CA TYR A 513 28.67 0.06 18.38
C TYR A 513 29.74 -0.86 17.77
N VAL A 514 29.84 -2.10 18.27
CA VAL A 514 30.68 -3.15 17.69
C VAL A 514 29.78 -4.10 16.90
N PRO A 515 29.91 -4.18 15.57
CA PRO A 515 29.12 -5.11 14.76
C PRO A 515 29.44 -6.55 15.20
N GLY A 516 28.42 -7.31 15.60
CA GLY A 516 28.54 -8.76 15.86
C GLY A 516 28.38 -9.23 17.32
N ARG A 517 28.11 -8.36 18.30
CA ARG A 517 27.64 -8.85 19.61
C ARG A 517 26.17 -9.23 19.53
N LYS A 518 25.88 -10.54 19.54
CA LYS A 518 24.55 -11.07 19.87
C LYS A 518 24.08 -10.39 21.16
N MET A 519 22.91 -9.75 21.14
CA MET A 519 22.22 -9.38 22.37
C MET A 519 22.08 -10.64 23.24
N PRO A 520 22.41 -10.61 24.54
CA PRO A 520 22.08 -11.72 25.42
C PRO A 520 20.56 -11.87 25.41
N CYS A 521 20.09 -13.08 25.11
CA CYS A 521 18.69 -13.44 25.24
C CYS A 521 18.25 -13.09 26.67
N ALA A 522 17.27 -12.19 26.80
CA ALA A 522 16.55 -11.99 28.06
C ALA A 522 15.65 -13.22 28.28
N CYS A 523 16.28 -14.33 28.65
CA CYS A 523 15.63 -15.53 29.15
C CYS A 523 15.94 -15.57 30.65
N GLY A 524 14.97 -15.16 31.47
CA GLY A 524 15.10 -15.19 32.92
C GLY A 524 14.45 -13.98 33.57
N TYR A 525 13.14 -14.04 33.75
CA TYR A 525 12.39 -13.46 34.88
C TYR A 525 10.90 -13.77 34.68
N PHE A 526 10.53 -15.05 34.79
CA PHE A 526 9.15 -15.47 35.08
C PHE A 526 9.19 -16.86 35.69
N LEU A 527 9.64 -16.91 36.95
CA LEU A 527 9.41 -18.02 37.86
C LEU A 527 9.32 -17.44 39.27
N MET A 528 8.27 -17.84 39.99
CA MET A 528 7.88 -17.50 41.36
C MET A 528 7.20 -16.14 41.58
N VAL A 529 5.86 -16.15 41.70
CA VAL A 529 5.19 -16.13 43.01
C VAL A 529 3.90 -16.96 42.92
N SER A 530 3.79 -17.94 43.81
CA SER A 530 2.66 -18.84 44.04
C SER A 530 1.61 -18.23 44.99
N LYS A 531 0.32 -18.40 44.69
CA LYS A 531 -0.64 -19.25 45.43
C LYS A 531 -2.05 -19.02 44.93
#